data_AF-A0A0F8XMQ2-F1
#
_entry.id   AF-A0A0F8XMQ2-F1
#
_cell.length_a   1.000
_cell.length_b   1.000
_cell.length_c   1.000
_cell.angle_alpha   90.00
_cell.angle_beta   90.00
_cell.angle_gamma   90.00
#
_symmetry.space_group_name_H-M   'P 1'
#
loop_
_entity.id
_entity.type
_entity.pdbx_description
1 polymer ?
#
loop_
_entity_poly.entity_id
_entity_poly.type
_entity_poly.pdbx_seq_one_letter_code
_entity_poly.pdbx_strand_id
1 'polypeptide(L)'
;MSNLGYNRKIGIFMPIKLQVETQSTEKPLAVSRVVTEFAKRVKSALWRQDTGKERLKYDAWIKKVAELESSEGAGYTHAQAIVQAAKDYPCLFRLFREYDLAAFDPNPDSHPQIRKFGESKGKGLDEVICEGKKQPYRQSLNWALDNAGTYRRTGNDPVTCPCDAAWYLYELAKEEPKDFLGKVNQVEMRGDSESEDVRNAKKSGRRSIAEIDMMLSELQAEDTGEQEN
;
A
#
# COMPACT_ATOMS: atom_id res chain seq x y z
N MET A 1 -59.63 8.72 76.95
CA MET A 1 -59.77 7.28 77.24
C MET A 1 -60.14 6.57 75.95
N SER A 2 -59.36 5.53 75.59
CA SER A 2 -59.62 4.53 74.51
C SER A 2 -59.53 5.09 73.07
N ASN A 3 -58.91 4.49 72.03
CA ASN A 3 -58.25 3.21 71.71
C ASN A 3 -57.21 3.52 70.60
N LEU A 4 -55.94 3.12 70.69
CA LEU A 4 -55.34 1.88 70.15
C LEU A 4 -55.75 1.49 68.72
N GLY A 5 -54.75 1.45 67.81
CA GLY A 5 -54.90 0.88 66.47
C GLY A 5 -53.61 0.95 65.62
N TYR A 6 -52.57 0.21 66.00
CA TYR A 6 -51.45 -0.12 65.12
C TYR A 6 -51.93 -1.05 63.98
N ASN A 7 -51.43 -0.85 62.76
CA ASN A 7 -51.22 -1.97 61.84
C ASN A 7 -50.04 -1.73 60.88
N ARG A 8 -48.95 -2.44 61.15
CA ARG A 8 -47.92 -2.81 60.17
C ARG A 8 -48.42 -4.06 59.42
N LYS A 9 -48.28 -4.09 58.09
CA LYS A 9 -47.93 -5.30 57.31
C LYS A 9 -47.62 -4.87 55.87
N ILE A 10 -46.35 -4.94 55.47
CA ILE A 10 -45.68 -6.04 54.77
C ILE A 10 -46.13 -6.14 53.30
N GLY A 11 -45.13 -6.07 52.42
CA GLY A 11 -45.29 -5.84 50.99
C GLY A 11 -45.75 -7.05 50.20
N ILE A 12 -45.83 -6.86 48.88
CA ILE A 12 -45.74 -7.82 47.78
C ILE A 12 -45.55 -6.94 46.52
N PHE A 13 -44.31 -6.84 46.03
CA PHE A 13 -43.83 -7.54 44.84
C PHE A 13 -44.35 -6.92 43.52
N MET A 14 -43.53 -6.03 42.96
CA MET A 14 -43.65 -5.58 41.57
C MET A 14 -43.36 -6.76 40.63
N PRO A 15 -44.19 -7.03 39.61
CA PRO A 15 -43.76 -7.89 38.52
C PRO A 15 -42.78 -7.11 37.63
N ILE A 16 -41.49 -7.33 37.87
CA ILE A 16 -40.45 -7.06 36.87
C ILE A 16 -40.75 -8.00 35.70
N LYS A 17 -41.32 -7.45 34.63
CA LYS A 17 -41.32 -8.12 33.33
C LYS A 17 -39.85 -8.21 32.88
N LEU A 18 -39.19 -9.31 33.22
CA LEU A 18 -38.00 -9.74 32.51
C LEU A 18 -38.42 -9.94 31.04
N GLN A 19 -38.07 -8.98 30.19
CA GLN A 19 -37.89 -9.26 28.79
C GLN A 19 -36.70 -10.20 28.71
N VAL A 20 -36.98 -11.49 28.57
CA VAL A 20 -36.01 -12.48 28.16
C VAL A 20 -35.64 -12.12 26.73
N GLU A 21 -34.58 -11.33 26.58
CA GLU A 21 -33.86 -11.24 25.31
C GLU A 21 -33.37 -12.65 24.99
N THR A 22 -34.07 -13.30 24.06
CA THR A 22 -33.60 -14.50 23.40
C THR A 22 -32.29 -14.17 22.71
N GLN A 23 -31.18 -14.43 23.39
CA GLN A 23 -29.86 -14.47 22.79
C GLN A 23 -29.87 -15.54 21.71
N SER A 24 -29.89 -15.09 20.46
CA SER A 24 -29.65 -15.91 19.27
C SER A 24 -28.29 -16.60 19.40
N THR A 25 -28.30 -17.89 19.72
CA THR A 25 -27.12 -18.75 19.82
C THR A 25 -26.69 -19.28 18.44
N GLU A 26 -26.62 -18.41 17.43
CA GLU A 26 -26.09 -18.75 16.11
C GLU A 26 -24.93 -17.81 15.75
N LYS A 27 -23.77 -17.89 16.45
CA LYS A 27 -22.55 -17.20 15.95
C LYS A 27 -21.15 -17.55 16.48
N PRO A 28 -20.81 -18.67 17.13
CA PRO A 28 -19.40 -18.91 17.50
C PRO A 28 -18.52 -19.45 16.36
N LEU A 29 -19.07 -20.25 15.43
CA LEU A 29 -18.26 -21.00 14.44
C LEU A 29 -17.80 -20.18 13.22
N ALA A 30 -18.65 -19.32 12.68
CA ALA A 30 -18.30 -18.49 11.51
C ALA A 30 -17.30 -17.38 11.87
N VAL A 31 -17.45 -16.82 13.08
CA VAL A 31 -16.63 -15.77 13.69
C VAL A 31 -15.17 -16.23 13.84
N SER A 32 -14.94 -17.48 14.27
CA SER A 32 -13.58 -18.06 14.35
C SER A 32 -12.89 -18.21 12.98
N ARG A 33 -13.63 -18.47 11.90
CA ARG A 33 -13.05 -18.68 10.56
C ARG A 33 -12.46 -17.39 9.97
N VAL A 34 -13.13 -16.26 10.14
CA VAL A 34 -12.68 -14.96 9.60
C VAL A 34 -11.30 -14.59 10.14
N VAL A 35 -11.12 -14.68 11.46
CA VAL A 35 -9.84 -14.37 12.12
C VAL A 35 -8.76 -15.38 11.74
N THR A 36 -9.11 -16.65 11.59
CA THR A 36 -8.16 -17.69 11.16
C THR A 36 -7.62 -17.41 9.75
N GLU A 37 -8.47 -17.03 8.80
CA GLU A 37 -8.05 -16.67 7.45
C GLU A 37 -7.25 -15.35 7.42
N PHE A 38 -7.69 -14.36 8.20
CA PHE A 38 -6.93 -13.13 8.40
C PHE A 38 -5.52 -13.42 8.93
N ALA A 39 -5.39 -14.25 9.96
CA ALA A 39 -4.10 -14.62 10.54
C ALA A 39 -3.20 -15.34 9.51
N LYS A 40 -3.74 -16.23 8.67
CA LYS A 40 -2.96 -16.86 7.59
C LYS A 40 -2.42 -15.83 6.61
N ARG A 41 -3.22 -14.83 6.24
CA ARG A 41 -2.81 -13.73 5.34
C ARG A 41 -1.74 -12.86 5.97
N VAL A 42 -1.90 -12.50 7.25
CA VAL A 42 -0.90 -11.75 8.02
C VAL A 42 0.44 -12.48 8.02
N LYS A 43 0.44 -13.78 8.38
CA LYS A 43 1.66 -14.61 8.37
C LYS A 43 2.33 -14.61 7.01
N SER A 44 1.57 -14.83 5.93
CA SER A 44 2.12 -14.84 4.57
C SER A 44 2.69 -13.48 4.14
N ALA A 45 2.03 -12.38 4.50
CA ALA A 45 2.48 -11.03 4.17
C ALA A 45 3.77 -10.66 4.90
N LEU A 46 3.87 -10.92 6.21
CA LEU A 46 5.08 -10.69 6.99
C LEU A 46 6.25 -11.53 6.47
N TRP A 47 5.98 -12.80 6.15
CA TRP A 47 7.00 -13.71 5.61
C TRP A 47 7.60 -13.24 4.28
N ARG A 48 6.78 -12.66 3.40
CA ARG A 48 7.26 -12.13 2.12
C ARG A 48 8.10 -10.87 2.30
N GLN A 49 7.93 -10.17 3.42
CA GLN A 49 8.64 -8.92 3.70
C GLN A 49 10.02 -9.18 4.30
N ASP A 50 10.19 -10.27 5.04
CA ASP A 50 11.48 -10.70 5.56
C ASP A 50 12.27 -11.41 4.44
N THR A 51 13.25 -10.71 3.87
CA THR A 51 14.14 -11.29 2.86
C THR A 51 15.25 -12.08 3.55
N GLY A 52 15.12 -13.41 3.63
CA GLY A 52 16.18 -14.27 4.15
C GLY A 52 15.68 -15.52 4.86
N LYS A 53 16.60 -16.18 5.58
CA LYS A 53 16.26 -17.31 6.47
C LYS A 53 15.68 -16.84 7.80
N GLU A 54 16.05 -15.63 8.24
CA GLU A 54 15.57 -15.01 9.47
C GLU A 54 14.23 -14.31 9.23
N ARG A 55 13.31 -14.43 10.17
CA ARG A 55 11.93 -13.93 10.04
C ARG A 55 11.58 -12.94 11.14
N LEU A 56 12.40 -11.90 11.24
CA LEU A 56 12.37 -10.94 12.34
C LEU A 56 10.97 -10.33 12.55
N LYS A 57 10.26 -9.95 11.49
CA LYS A 57 8.93 -9.31 11.62
C LYS A 57 7.85 -10.31 12.00
N TYR A 58 7.90 -11.49 11.40
CA TYR A 58 6.99 -12.58 11.74
C TYR A 58 7.17 -13.05 13.19
N ASP A 59 8.41 -13.25 13.62
CA ASP A 59 8.73 -13.70 14.98
C ASP A 59 8.37 -12.60 16.01
N ALA A 60 8.66 -11.33 15.69
CA ALA A 60 8.23 -10.19 16.51
C ALA A 60 6.70 -10.13 16.63
N TRP A 61 5.97 -10.37 15.54
CA TRP A 61 4.51 -10.37 15.57
C TRP A 61 3.96 -11.51 16.43
N ILE A 62 4.50 -12.73 16.33
CA ILE A 62 4.11 -13.85 17.19
C ILE A 62 4.37 -13.52 18.67
N LYS A 63 5.55 -12.99 18.97
CA LYS A 63 5.88 -12.60 20.33
C LYS A 63 4.90 -11.55 20.86
N LYS A 64 4.54 -10.57 20.04
CA LYS A 64 3.57 -9.53 20.40
C LYS A 64 2.18 -10.11 20.68
N VAL A 65 1.73 -11.07 19.88
CA VAL A 65 0.46 -11.79 20.13
C VAL A 65 0.51 -12.47 21.50
N ALA A 66 1.57 -13.22 21.80
CA ALA A 66 1.72 -13.93 23.08
C ALA A 66 1.79 -12.96 24.29
N GLU A 67 2.47 -11.81 24.12
CA GLU A 67 2.53 -10.76 25.13
C GLU A 67 1.14 -10.17 25.44
N LEU A 68 0.32 -9.92 24.41
CA LEU A 68 -1.04 -9.40 24.55
C LEU A 68 -2.01 -10.42 25.16
N GLU A 69 -1.80 -11.71 24.92
CA GLU A 69 -2.58 -12.77 25.58
C GLU A 69 -2.24 -12.90 27.07
N SER A 70 -0.98 -12.66 27.42
CA SER A 70 -0.44 -12.89 28.76
C SER A 70 -0.53 -11.67 29.68
N SER A 71 -0.98 -10.51 29.18
CA SER A 71 -1.01 -9.27 29.97
C SER A 71 -1.99 -9.34 31.14
N GLU A 72 -1.48 -9.19 32.37
CA GLU A 72 -2.25 -9.24 33.62
C GLU A 72 -3.25 -8.07 33.71
N GLY A 73 -4.55 -8.38 33.77
CA GLY A 73 -5.60 -7.40 34.08
C GLY A 73 -6.91 -7.64 33.33
N ALA A 74 -6.83 -8.03 32.06
CA ALA A 74 -7.92 -8.53 31.22
C ALA A 74 -7.29 -8.98 29.89
N GLY A 75 -6.69 -10.18 29.87
CA GLY A 75 -5.96 -10.68 28.71
C GLY A 75 -6.81 -10.62 27.44
N TYR A 76 -6.23 -10.15 26.35
CA TYR A 76 -6.91 -10.18 25.05
C TYR A 76 -7.20 -11.64 24.69
N THR A 77 -8.38 -11.90 24.12
CA THR A 77 -8.61 -13.21 23.48
C THR A 77 -7.60 -13.40 22.35
N HIS A 78 -7.26 -14.65 22.00
CA HIS A 78 -6.34 -14.94 20.89
C HIS A 78 -6.68 -14.17 19.62
N ALA A 79 -7.98 -14.07 19.31
CA ALA A 79 -8.47 -13.33 18.16
C ALA A 79 -8.21 -11.82 18.26
N GLN A 80 -8.46 -11.22 19.42
CA GLN A 80 -8.18 -9.80 19.65
C GLN A 80 -6.68 -9.50 19.64
N ALA A 81 -5.86 -10.40 20.21
CA ALA A 81 -4.41 -10.27 20.21
C ALA A 81 -3.84 -10.30 18.79
N ILE A 82 -4.34 -11.20 17.92
CA ILE A 82 -3.98 -11.25 16.49
C ILE A 82 -4.27 -9.92 15.79
N VAL A 83 -5.50 -9.41 15.96
CA VAL A 83 -5.94 -8.18 15.29
C VAL A 83 -5.16 -6.98 15.80
N GLN A 84 -4.99 -6.86 17.12
CA GLN A 84 -4.27 -5.74 17.72
C GLN A 84 -2.78 -5.76 17.36
N ALA A 85 -2.10 -6.92 17.41
CA ALA A 85 -0.70 -7.03 17.01
C ALA A 85 -0.48 -6.73 15.53
N ALA A 86 -1.45 -7.03 14.66
CA ALA A 86 -1.33 -6.76 13.23
C ALA A 86 -1.36 -5.25 12.88
N LYS A 87 -1.85 -4.39 13.77
CA LYS A 87 -1.90 -2.93 13.55
C LYS A 87 -0.54 -2.24 13.62
N ASP A 88 0.44 -2.86 14.26
CA ASP A 88 1.79 -2.29 14.36
C ASP A 88 2.56 -2.37 13.03
N TYR A 89 1.99 -3.02 12.00
CA TYR A 89 2.65 -3.31 10.74
C TYR A 89 1.95 -2.63 9.55
N PRO A 90 2.52 -1.56 8.98
CA PRO A 90 1.91 -0.82 7.86
C PRO A 90 1.63 -1.67 6.62
N CYS A 91 2.43 -2.71 6.37
CA CYS A 91 2.22 -3.63 5.24
C CYS A 91 0.93 -4.47 5.37
N LEU A 92 0.32 -4.54 6.56
CA LEU A 92 -0.90 -5.28 6.84
C LEU A 92 -2.16 -4.43 6.75
N PHE A 93 -2.08 -3.10 6.66
CA PHE A 93 -3.24 -2.20 6.68
C PHE A 93 -4.27 -2.53 5.59
N ARG A 94 -3.80 -2.99 4.44
CA ARG A 94 -4.67 -3.45 3.37
C ARG A 94 -5.59 -4.60 3.81
N LEU A 95 -5.12 -5.51 4.64
CA LEU A 95 -5.90 -6.67 5.09
C LEU A 95 -7.09 -6.25 5.97
N PHE A 96 -6.96 -5.17 6.74
CA PHE A 96 -8.08 -4.64 7.56
C PHE A 96 -9.26 -4.13 6.72
N ARG A 97 -9.03 -3.82 5.44
CA ARG A 97 -10.08 -3.46 4.49
C ARG A 97 -10.76 -4.67 3.88
N GLU A 98 -10.10 -5.83 3.87
CA GLU A 98 -10.57 -7.05 3.23
C GLU A 98 -11.41 -7.92 4.19
N TYR A 99 -11.22 -7.79 5.51
CA TYR A 99 -11.86 -8.63 6.53
C TYR A 99 -12.68 -7.80 7.52
N ASP A 100 -13.91 -8.21 7.80
CA ASP A 100 -14.72 -7.63 8.88
C ASP A 100 -14.19 -8.07 10.26
N LEU A 101 -13.39 -7.20 10.87
CA LEU A 101 -12.72 -7.45 12.15
C LEU A 101 -13.29 -6.63 13.30
N ALA A 102 -14.37 -5.87 13.09
CA ALA A 102 -14.89 -4.93 14.09
C ALA A 102 -15.24 -5.61 15.43
N ALA A 103 -15.72 -6.86 15.39
CA ALA A 103 -16.05 -7.64 16.58
C ALA A 103 -14.83 -8.11 17.39
N PHE A 104 -13.63 -8.11 16.80
CA PHE A 104 -12.39 -8.59 17.41
C PHE A 104 -11.39 -7.47 17.66
N ASP A 105 -11.76 -6.23 17.31
CA ASP A 105 -10.92 -5.09 17.50
C ASP A 105 -11.30 -4.39 18.83
N PRO A 106 -10.51 -4.59 19.91
CA PRO A 106 -10.81 -3.98 21.20
C PRO A 106 -10.57 -2.47 21.20
N ASN A 107 -9.78 -1.94 20.25
CA ASN A 107 -9.45 -0.53 20.18
C ASN A 107 -9.33 -0.06 18.72
N PRO A 108 -10.47 0.12 18.03
CA PRO A 108 -10.50 0.37 16.58
C PRO A 108 -9.91 1.72 16.17
N ASP A 109 -9.79 2.67 17.10
CA ASP A 109 -9.30 4.02 16.81
C ASP A 109 -7.83 4.23 17.21
N SER A 110 -7.17 3.18 17.74
CA SER A 110 -5.74 3.23 18.11
C SER A 110 -4.81 3.58 16.95
N HIS A 111 -5.23 3.28 15.71
CA HIS A 111 -4.43 3.48 14.51
C HIS A 111 -5.30 4.16 13.44
N PRO A 112 -5.45 5.50 13.47
CA PRO A 112 -6.37 6.22 12.59
C PRO A 112 -6.05 6.07 11.10
N GLN A 113 -4.81 5.70 10.76
CA GLN A 113 -4.39 5.40 9.39
C GLN A 113 -4.95 4.08 8.84
N ILE A 114 -5.49 3.19 9.69
CA ILE A 114 -6.05 1.91 9.26
C ILE A 114 -7.51 2.12 8.84
N ARG A 115 -7.78 1.95 7.55
CA ARG A 115 -9.13 1.97 7.00
C ARG A 115 -9.87 0.67 7.36
N LYS A 116 -11.09 0.78 7.88
CA LYS A 116 -11.89 -0.35 8.37
C LYS A 116 -12.62 -1.05 7.22
N PHE A 117 -13.07 -2.27 7.47
CA PHE A 117 -13.90 -3.01 6.53
C PHE A 117 -15.21 -2.29 6.26
N GLY A 118 -15.66 -2.27 5.00
CA GLY A 118 -16.91 -1.61 4.62
C GLY A 118 -16.86 -0.09 4.64
N GLU A 119 -15.77 0.55 5.10
CA GLU A 119 -15.49 1.95 4.79
C GLU A 119 -15.28 2.03 3.27
N SER A 120 -16.39 2.32 2.56
CA SER A 120 -16.38 2.85 1.20
C SER A 120 -15.27 3.87 1.16
N LYS A 121 -14.31 3.75 0.21
CA LYS A 121 -13.23 4.72 -0.04
C LYS A 121 -13.80 6.07 0.38
N GLY A 122 -13.43 6.54 1.56
CA GLY A 122 -14.06 7.74 2.09
C GLY A 122 -13.96 8.76 0.99
N LYS A 123 -14.97 9.62 0.84
CA LYS A 123 -14.79 10.90 0.15
C LYS A 123 -13.74 11.75 0.89
N GLY A 124 -12.58 11.20 1.23
CA GLY A 124 -11.31 11.87 1.33
C GLY A 124 -10.69 11.86 -0.07
N LEU A 125 -11.40 12.44 -1.03
CA LEU A 125 -10.75 13.48 -1.80
C LEU A 125 -10.58 14.62 -0.79
N ASP A 126 -9.54 14.54 0.05
CA ASP A 126 -8.74 15.74 0.19
C ASP A 126 -8.37 16.02 -1.26
N GLU A 127 -9.04 17.01 -1.82
CA GLU A 127 -8.95 17.41 -3.21
C GLU A 127 -7.46 17.43 -3.56
N VAL A 128 -6.99 16.40 -4.30
CA VAL A 128 -5.55 16.21 -4.46
C VAL A 128 -5.04 17.47 -5.13
N ILE A 129 -4.21 18.22 -4.40
CA ILE A 129 -3.85 19.56 -4.82
C ILE A 129 -2.86 19.40 -5.97
N CYS A 130 -3.34 19.69 -7.18
CA CYS A 130 -2.48 19.76 -8.34
C CYS A 130 -1.81 21.13 -8.40
N GLU A 131 -0.48 21.13 -8.31
CA GLU A 131 0.35 22.34 -8.23
C GLU A 131 0.40 23.13 -9.56
N GLY A 132 -0.22 22.62 -10.63
CA GLY A 132 -0.27 23.26 -11.94
C GLY A 132 1.09 23.37 -12.65
N LYS A 133 2.09 22.59 -12.24
CA LYS A 133 3.44 22.62 -12.83
C LYS A 133 3.42 22.06 -14.25
N LYS A 134 3.93 22.83 -15.21
CA LYS A 134 4.23 22.29 -16.55
C LYS A 134 5.41 21.34 -16.43
N GLN A 135 5.16 20.05 -16.65
CA GLN A 135 6.19 19.02 -16.71
C GLN A 135 6.09 18.22 -18.01
N PRO A 136 7.22 17.73 -18.55
CA PRO A 136 7.21 16.81 -19.68
C PRO A 136 6.37 15.56 -19.41
N TYR A 137 5.77 15.00 -20.45
CA TYR A 137 4.96 13.79 -20.37
C TYR A 137 5.71 12.61 -19.72
N ARG A 138 7.00 12.45 -20.04
CA ARG A 138 7.87 11.41 -19.44
C ARG A 138 8.02 11.58 -17.92
N GLN A 139 8.15 12.80 -17.42
CA GLN A 139 8.22 13.07 -15.98
C GLN A 139 6.86 12.80 -15.30
N SER A 140 5.76 13.12 -15.98
CA SER A 140 4.40 12.81 -15.50
C SER A 140 4.17 11.31 -15.38
N LEU A 141 4.66 10.52 -16.34
CA LEU A 141 4.59 9.05 -16.32
C LEU A 141 5.41 8.45 -15.18
N ASN A 142 6.64 8.92 -14.98
CA ASN A 142 7.50 8.43 -13.90
C ASN A 142 6.87 8.73 -12.54
N TRP A 143 6.39 9.96 -12.34
CA TRP A 143 5.68 10.35 -11.12
C TRP A 143 4.47 9.46 -10.88
N ALA A 144 3.65 9.21 -11.91
CA ALA A 144 2.49 8.33 -11.81
C ALA A 144 2.87 6.89 -11.45
N LEU A 145 3.93 6.35 -12.06
CA LEU A 145 4.43 5.00 -11.80
C LEU A 145 4.91 4.84 -10.35
N ASP A 146 5.71 5.79 -9.85
CA ASP A 146 6.25 5.76 -8.49
C ASP A 146 5.15 5.85 -7.43
N ASN A 147 4.17 6.73 -7.65
CA ASN A 147 3.04 6.89 -6.73
C ASN A 147 2.06 5.71 -6.81
N ALA A 148 1.81 5.15 -7.99
CA ALA A 148 1.01 3.93 -8.13
C ALA A 148 1.70 2.74 -7.46
N GLY A 149 3.02 2.61 -7.60
CA GLY A 149 3.82 1.62 -6.88
C GLY A 149 3.74 1.81 -5.37
N THR A 150 3.78 3.04 -4.89
CA THR A 150 3.63 3.38 -3.47
C THR A 150 2.22 3.04 -2.97
N TYR A 151 1.17 3.43 -3.69
CA TYR A 151 -0.22 3.05 -3.39
C TYR A 151 -0.40 1.53 -3.33
N ARG A 152 0.22 0.77 -4.23
CA ARG A 152 0.15 -0.71 -4.20
C ARG A 152 0.79 -1.31 -2.94
N ARG A 153 1.80 -0.65 -2.36
CA ARG A 153 2.50 -1.08 -1.14
C ARG A 153 1.79 -0.62 0.14
N THR A 154 1.31 0.61 0.17
CA THR A 154 0.81 1.27 1.39
C THR A 154 -0.71 1.40 1.45
N GLY A 155 -1.39 1.37 0.30
CA GLY A 155 -2.83 1.63 0.18
C GLY A 155 -3.22 3.12 0.23
N ASN A 156 -2.24 4.02 0.27
CA ASN A 156 -2.45 5.46 0.39
C ASN A 156 -2.25 6.17 -0.95
N ASP A 157 -3.21 7.02 -1.31
CA ASP A 157 -3.13 7.91 -2.47
C ASP A 157 -2.18 9.08 -2.16
N PRO A 158 -1.49 9.69 -3.16
CA PRO A 158 -0.63 10.83 -2.91
C PRO A 158 -1.47 12.07 -2.58
N VAL A 159 -0.96 12.90 -1.68
CA VAL A 159 -1.66 14.11 -1.18
C VAL A 159 -1.62 15.26 -2.20
N THR A 160 -0.56 15.32 -3.01
CA THR A 160 -0.30 16.39 -3.98
C THR A 160 0.11 15.82 -5.32
N CYS A 161 -0.33 16.45 -6.41
CA CYS A 161 0.10 16.14 -7.77
C CYS A 161 0.85 17.32 -8.40
N PRO A 162 1.85 17.08 -9.25
CA PRO A 162 2.51 18.17 -9.98
C PRO A 162 1.57 18.84 -11.00
N CYS A 163 0.72 18.07 -11.69
CA CYS A 163 -0.30 18.57 -12.61
C CYS A 163 -1.41 17.54 -12.85
N ASP A 164 -2.52 17.99 -13.44
CA ASP A 164 -3.70 17.17 -13.72
C ASP A 164 -3.37 15.96 -14.62
N ALA A 165 -2.46 16.16 -15.59
CA ALA A 165 -2.02 15.07 -16.46
C ALA A 165 -1.30 13.95 -15.69
N ALA A 166 -0.51 14.30 -14.67
CA ALA A 166 0.17 13.33 -13.83
C ALA A 166 -0.83 12.56 -12.96
N TRP A 167 -1.81 13.27 -12.41
CA TRP A 167 -2.89 12.68 -11.62
C TRP A 167 -3.72 11.69 -12.43
N TYR A 168 -4.10 12.06 -13.66
CA TYR A 168 -4.80 11.16 -14.58
C TYR A 168 -3.99 9.89 -14.88
N LEU A 169 -2.69 10.04 -15.16
CA LEU A 169 -1.80 8.90 -15.41
C LEU A 169 -1.66 8.01 -14.17
N TYR A 170 -1.65 8.58 -12.97
CA TYR A 170 -1.62 7.84 -11.72
C TYR A 170 -2.88 6.99 -11.51
N GLU A 171 -4.07 7.55 -11.72
CA GLU A 171 -5.33 6.79 -11.62
C GLU A 171 -5.36 5.65 -12.65
N LEU A 172 -4.90 5.90 -13.89
CA LEU A 172 -4.78 4.85 -14.90
C LEU A 172 -3.78 3.75 -14.49
N ALA A 173 -2.63 4.10 -13.93
CA ALA A 173 -1.65 3.14 -13.42
C ALA A 173 -2.17 2.30 -12.26
N LYS A 174 -3.06 2.89 -11.45
CA LYS A 174 -3.71 2.26 -10.31
C LYS A 174 -4.83 1.31 -10.75
N GLU A 175 -5.66 1.70 -11.71
CA GLU A 175 -6.80 0.90 -12.20
C GLU A 175 -6.36 -0.17 -13.21
N GLU A 176 -5.53 0.20 -14.19
CA GLU A 176 -5.14 -0.63 -15.33
C GLU A 176 -3.60 -0.79 -15.43
N PRO A 177 -2.94 -1.46 -14.46
CA PRO A 177 -1.49 -1.49 -14.37
C PRO A 177 -0.80 -2.15 -15.57
N LYS A 178 -1.44 -3.15 -16.20
CA LYS A 178 -0.85 -3.87 -17.35
C LYS A 178 -0.77 -2.98 -18.58
N ASP A 179 -1.87 -2.30 -18.90
CA ASP A 179 -1.95 -1.43 -20.07
C ASP A 179 -1.12 -0.16 -19.87
N PHE A 180 -1.07 0.33 -18.62
CA PHE A 180 -0.19 1.44 -18.24
C PHE A 180 1.29 1.10 -18.43
N LEU A 181 1.76 -0.06 -17.96
CA LEU A 181 3.15 -0.49 -18.16
C LEU A 181 3.50 -0.67 -19.63
N GLY A 182 2.55 -1.14 -20.45
CA GLY A 182 2.72 -1.17 -21.91
C GLY A 182 2.98 0.21 -22.51
N LYS A 183 2.24 1.24 -22.05
CA LYS A 183 2.44 2.64 -22.48
C LYS A 183 3.77 3.21 -22.00
N VAL A 184 4.18 2.93 -20.76
CA VAL A 184 5.49 3.35 -20.23
C VAL A 184 6.62 2.77 -21.10
N ASN A 185 6.59 1.45 -21.36
CA ASN A 185 7.59 0.80 -22.20
C ASN A 185 7.65 1.42 -23.61
N GLN A 186 6.50 1.73 -24.23
CA GLN A 186 6.50 2.39 -25.56
C GLN A 186 7.16 3.77 -25.53
N VAL A 187 6.97 4.52 -24.45
CA VAL A 187 7.56 5.87 -24.29
C VAL A 187 9.05 5.78 -23.98
N GLU A 188 9.48 4.81 -23.20
CA GLU A 188 10.90 4.55 -22.92
C GLU A 188 11.64 4.08 -24.17
N MET A 189 11.06 3.14 -24.93
CA MET A 189 11.66 2.67 -26.19
C MET A 189 11.72 3.76 -27.28
N ARG A 190 10.80 4.74 -27.24
CA ARG A 190 10.89 5.95 -28.08
C ARG A 190 11.85 6.99 -27.51
N GLY A 191 12.13 6.96 -26.21
CA GLY A 191 13.17 7.79 -25.59
C GLY A 191 14.59 7.37 -25.98
N ASP A 192 14.78 6.11 -26.37
CA ASP A 192 16.02 5.56 -26.94
C ASP A 192 16.08 5.64 -28.48
N SER A 193 15.07 6.21 -29.15
CA SER A 193 15.31 6.70 -30.51
C SER A 193 16.20 7.94 -30.38
N GLU A 194 17.51 7.72 -30.54
CA GLU A 194 18.54 8.76 -30.66
C GLU A 194 17.95 10.07 -31.18
N SER A 195 18.12 11.16 -30.43
CA SER A 195 17.72 12.48 -30.92
C SER A 195 18.28 12.69 -32.33
N GLU A 196 17.56 13.40 -33.20
CA GLU A 196 18.06 13.73 -34.54
C GLU A 196 19.47 14.36 -34.47
N ASP A 197 19.76 15.09 -33.39
CA ASP A 197 21.08 15.66 -33.12
C ASP A 197 22.17 14.59 -32.91
N VAL A 198 21.89 13.49 -32.21
CA VAL A 198 22.84 12.39 -32.03
C VAL A 198 23.05 11.61 -33.34
N ARG A 199 21.98 11.43 -34.14
CA ARG A 199 22.11 10.82 -35.48
C ARG A 199 22.90 11.70 -36.44
N ASN A 200 22.65 13.01 -36.43
CA ASN A 200 23.39 13.97 -37.23
C ASN A 200 24.85 14.09 -36.77
N ALA A 201 25.11 14.06 -35.46
CA ALA A 201 26.46 14.03 -34.91
C ALA A 201 27.21 12.75 -35.28
N LYS A 202 26.57 11.57 -35.24
CA LYS A 202 27.19 10.30 -35.70
C LYS A 202 27.44 10.29 -37.21
N LYS A 203 26.53 10.84 -38.01
CA LYS A 203 26.69 10.94 -39.47
C LYS A 203 27.79 11.93 -39.85
N SER A 204 27.89 13.05 -39.14
CA SER A 204 28.98 14.01 -39.27
C SER A 204 30.31 13.40 -38.83
N GLY A 205 30.36 12.74 -37.67
CA GLY A 205 31.57 12.10 -37.16
C GLY A 205 32.09 11.00 -38.08
N ARG A 206 31.21 10.20 -38.69
CA ARG A 206 31.62 9.19 -39.69
C ARG A 206 32.18 9.79 -40.97
N ARG A 207 31.70 10.96 -41.41
CA ARG A 207 32.29 11.69 -42.56
C ARG A 207 33.67 12.24 -42.20
N SER A 208 33.79 12.88 -41.03
CA SER A 208 35.08 13.43 -40.58
C SER A 208 36.13 12.34 -40.39
N ILE A 209 35.76 11.15 -39.88
CA ILE A 209 36.69 10.02 -39.77
C ILE A 209 37.11 9.51 -41.16
N ALA A 210 36.17 9.38 -42.10
CA ALA A 210 36.51 8.95 -43.46
C ALA A 210 37.41 9.95 -44.20
N GLU A 211 37.22 11.25 -43.97
CA GLU A 211 38.11 12.30 -44.50
C GLU A 211 39.50 12.21 -43.87
N ILE A 212 39.60 11.97 -42.56
CA ILE A 212 40.88 11.76 -41.87
C ILE A 212 41.59 10.51 -42.39
N ASP A 213 40.88 9.39 -42.57
CA ASP A 213 41.47 8.15 -43.08
C ASP A 213 41.99 8.31 -44.53
N MET A 214 41.30 9.12 -45.34
CA MET A 214 41.74 9.46 -46.70
C MET A 214 43.00 10.33 -46.69
N MET A 215 43.05 11.38 -45.86
CA MET A 215 44.23 12.22 -45.71
C MET A 215 45.44 11.45 -45.14
N LEU A 216 45.21 10.53 -44.20
CA LEU A 216 46.27 9.67 -43.66
C LEU A 216 46.80 8.69 -44.71
N SER A 217 45.93 8.20 -45.60
CA SER A 217 46.34 7.32 -46.70
C SER A 217 47.15 8.07 -47.77
N GLU A 218 46.80 9.32 -48.06
CA GLU A 218 47.56 10.19 -48.97
C GLU A 218 48.96 10.51 -48.40
N LEU A 219 49.04 10.86 -47.10
CA LEU A 219 50.32 11.09 -46.43
C LEU A 219 51.22 9.84 -46.42
N GLN A 220 50.66 8.64 -46.22
CA GLN A 220 51.43 7.39 -46.29
C GLN A 220 51.92 7.07 -47.71
N ALA A 221 51.17 7.48 -48.74
CA ALA A 221 51.57 7.31 -50.14
C ALA A 221 52.69 8.28 -50.53
N GLU A 222 52.71 9.50 -49.97
CA GLU A 222 53.80 10.46 -50.18
C GLU A 222 55.10 10.01 -49.47
N ASP A 223 55.03 9.49 -48.24
CA ASP A 223 56.19 8.98 -47.48
C ASP A 223 56.85 7.74 -48.12
N THR A 224 56.09 6.96 -48.90
CA THR A 224 56.61 5.80 -49.65
C THR A 224 57.12 6.16 -51.05
N GLY A 225 56.76 7.32 -51.59
CA GLY A 225 57.23 7.83 -52.88
C GLY A 225 58.57 8.57 -52.83
N GLU A 226 59.01 9.03 -51.66
CA GLU A 226 60.29 9.76 -51.50
C GLU A 226 61.53 8.86 -51.35
N GLN A 227 61.38 7.52 -51.34
CA GLN A 227 62.52 6.58 -51.31
C GLN A 227 62.98 6.07 -52.68
N GLU A 228 62.33 6.47 -53.78
CA GLU A 228 62.70 6.09 -55.14
C GLU A 228 63.17 7.26 -56.02
N ASN A 229 63.92 8.22 -55.44
CA ASN A 229 64.79 9.13 -56.21
C ASN A 229 66.19 9.25 -55.59
#